data_AF-A0A936R3R2-F1
#
_entry.id   AF-A0A936R3R2-F1
#
_cell.length_a   1.000
_cell.length_b   1.000
_cell.length_c   1.000
_cell.angle_alpha   90.00
_cell.angle_beta   90.00
_cell.angle_gamma   90.00
#
_symmetry.space_group_name_H-M   'P 1'
#
loop_
_entity.id
_entity.type
_entity.pdbx_description
1 polymer ?
#
loop_
_entity_poly.entity_id
_entity_poly.type
_entity_poly.pdbx_seq_one_letter_code
_entity_poly.pdbx_strand_id
1 'polypeptide(L)'
;MTRRWSERIVIGLVMQSRDNSLRVWARRGRRGRWRLTSEQGHGEPNPTYIAAGHESMRALALRLAEATGRYAAAGGAWPEVFDVPMSAHFLGGAPISDSPKTGVIDQYHRLWGYPGISVVDGAAISANLGVNPSLTITAQAERAMSYWPRRGEPDPRPAQQ
;
A
#
# COMPACT_ATOMS: atom_id res chain seq x y z
N MET A 1 15.62 0.13 26.24
CA MET A 1 14.34 0.72 25.81
C MET A 1 13.93 1.78 26.80
N THR A 2 13.61 3.00 26.36
CA THR A 2 13.11 4.06 27.23
C THR A 2 11.73 3.71 27.77
N ARG A 3 11.48 3.99 29.05
CA ARG A 3 10.19 3.73 29.72
C ARG A 3 9.10 4.58 29.06
N ARG A 4 7.93 4.00 28.80
CA ARG A 4 6.77 4.67 28.13
C ARG A 4 7.12 5.28 26.77
N TRP A 5 7.89 4.55 25.97
CA TRP A 5 8.34 4.99 24.64
C TRP A 5 7.19 5.44 23.71
N SER A 6 6.05 4.73 23.74
CA SER A 6 4.87 5.05 22.92
C SER A 6 4.25 6.41 23.24
N GLU A 7 4.39 6.91 24.47
CA GLU A 7 3.89 8.23 24.90
C GLU A 7 4.84 9.38 24.51
N ARG A 8 6.03 9.07 23.99
CA ARG A 8 7.14 10.02 23.81
C ARG A 8 7.71 10.03 22.40
N ILE A 9 7.11 9.28 21.48
CA ILE A 9 7.52 9.23 20.08
C ILE A 9 6.55 10.00 19.19
N VAL A 10 7.12 10.71 18.22
CA VAL A 10 6.40 11.25 17.07
C VAL A 10 6.84 10.46 15.85
N ILE A 11 5.89 9.87 15.13
CA ILE A 11 6.15 9.06 13.94
C ILE A 11 5.92 9.94 12.71
N GLY A 12 6.99 10.27 12.00
CA GLY A 12 6.92 10.88 10.67
C GLY A 12 6.94 9.80 9.61
N LEU A 13 5.94 9.78 8.72
CA LEU A 13 5.90 8.92 7.55
C LEU A 13 6.15 9.77 6.32
N VAL A 14 7.08 9.33 5.48
CA VAL A 14 7.49 10.04 4.26
C VAL A 14 7.16 9.18 3.08
N MET A 15 6.61 9.79 2.03
CA MET A 15 6.29 9.13 0.78
C MET A 15 7.13 9.74 -0.34
N GLN A 16 7.50 8.90 -1.30
CA GLN A 16 8.12 9.32 -2.54
C GLN A 16 7.31 8.77 -3.71
N SER A 17 7.01 9.65 -4.66
CA SER A 17 6.45 9.24 -5.94
C SER A 17 7.61 8.80 -6.85
N ARG A 18 7.90 7.50 -6.85
CA ARG A 18 8.80 6.85 -7.80
C ARG A 18 8.07 5.70 -8.47
N ASP A 19 8.37 5.48 -9.75
CA ASP A 19 7.87 4.30 -10.46
C ASP A 19 8.72 3.10 -10.07
N ASN A 20 8.35 2.46 -8.96
CA ASN A 20 8.97 1.24 -8.46
C ASN A 20 7.91 0.28 -7.92
N SER A 21 8.27 -0.99 -7.77
CA SER A 21 7.35 -2.00 -7.26
C SER A 21 8.10 -3.13 -6.54
N LEU A 22 7.34 -3.91 -5.78
CA LEU A 22 7.77 -5.16 -5.19
C LEU A 22 6.86 -6.26 -5.71
N ARG A 23 7.45 -7.36 -6.20
CA ARG A 23 6.69 -8.57 -6.46
C ARG A 23 6.69 -9.41 -5.19
N VAL A 24 5.51 -9.84 -4.77
CA VAL A 24 5.32 -10.58 -3.52
C VAL A 24 4.62 -11.89 -3.84
N TRP A 25 5.10 -13.00 -3.27
CA TRP A 25 4.48 -14.31 -3.46
C TRP A 25 4.63 -15.20 -2.23
N ALA A 26 3.76 -16.20 -2.14
CA ALA A 26 3.86 -17.23 -1.12
C ALA A 26 4.91 -18.28 -1.51
N ARG A 27 5.86 -18.55 -0.61
CA ARG A 27 6.86 -19.60 -0.76
C ARG A 27 6.72 -20.62 0.36
N ARG A 28 6.80 -21.90 0.02
CA ARG A 28 6.77 -23.00 1.00
C ARG A 28 8.19 -23.27 1.52
N GLY A 29 8.38 -23.18 2.83
CA GLY A 29 9.67 -23.44 3.49
C GLY A 29 9.96 -24.93 3.67
N ARG A 30 11.19 -25.26 4.10
CA ARG A 30 11.66 -26.65 4.30
C ARG A 30 10.80 -27.50 5.25
N ARG A 31 10.07 -26.87 6.18
CA ARG A 31 9.14 -27.53 7.12
C ARG A 31 7.68 -27.47 6.66
N GLY A 32 7.42 -27.25 5.37
CA GLY A 32 6.07 -27.20 4.79
C GLY A 32 5.26 -25.93 5.09
N ARG A 33 5.78 -25.01 5.93
CA ARG A 33 5.11 -23.74 6.29
C ARG A 33 5.19 -22.73 5.16
N TRP A 34 4.06 -22.09 4.86
CA TRP A 34 3.99 -20.95 3.94
C TRP A 34 4.60 -19.71 4.57
N ARG A 35 5.32 -18.93 3.76
CA ARG A 35 5.86 -17.62 4.10
C ARG A 35 5.67 -16.68 2.92
N LEU A 36 5.41 -15.42 3.22
CA LEU A 36 5.48 -14.36 2.23
C LEU A 36 6.95 -14.05 1.94
N THR A 37 7.30 -13.90 0.67
CA THR A 37 8.61 -13.44 0.22
C THR A 37 8.43 -12.40 -0.86
N SER A 38 9.44 -11.56 -1.07
CA SER A 38 9.41 -10.48 -2.05
C SER A 38 10.71 -10.37 -2.82
N GLU A 39 10.65 -9.74 -3.98
CA GLU A 39 11.80 -9.24 -4.73
C GLU A 39 11.45 -7.91 -5.40
N GLN A 40 12.46 -7.25 -5.95
CA GLN A 40 12.28 -6.05 -6.78
C GLN A 40 11.37 -6.37 -7.97
N GLY A 41 10.29 -5.60 -8.12
CA GLY A 41 9.40 -5.69 -9.28
C GLY A 41 9.89 -4.81 -10.44
N HIS A 42 8.96 -4.35 -11.28
CA HIS A 42 9.25 -3.38 -12.34
C HIS A 42 9.67 -2.01 -11.77
N GLY A 43 10.29 -1.20 -12.61
CA GLY A 43 10.65 0.19 -12.31
C GLY A 43 12.00 0.36 -11.62
N GLU A 44 12.18 1.51 -10.99
CA GLU A 44 13.40 1.89 -10.28
C GLU A 44 13.64 1.01 -9.04
N PRO A 45 14.91 0.86 -8.60
CA PRO A 45 15.21 0.24 -7.32
C PRO A 45 14.45 0.90 -6.17
N ASN A 46 13.93 0.08 -5.25
CA ASN A 46 13.29 0.58 -4.04
C ASN A 46 14.32 1.35 -3.19
N PRO A 47 14.10 2.64 -2.89
CA PRO A 47 15.06 3.44 -2.15
C PRO A 47 15.17 2.92 -0.72
N THR A 48 16.40 2.72 -0.26
CA THR A 48 16.69 2.28 1.11
C THR A 48 16.91 3.47 2.06
N TYR A 49 17.13 4.66 1.49
CA TYR A 49 17.34 5.91 2.20
C TYR A 49 16.65 7.08 1.48
N ILE A 50 15.90 7.89 2.24
CA ILE A 50 15.16 9.05 1.72
C ILE A 50 15.71 10.32 2.36
N ALA A 51 16.61 11.01 1.65
CA ALA A 51 17.32 12.20 2.17
C ALA A 51 16.36 13.29 2.67
N ALA A 52 15.34 13.64 1.88
CA ALA A 52 14.34 14.64 2.26
C ALA A 52 13.55 14.24 3.53
N GLY A 53 13.32 12.94 3.74
CA GLY A 53 12.65 12.42 4.92
C GLY A 53 13.51 12.55 6.17
N HIS A 54 14.80 12.21 6.07
CA HIS A 54 15.77 12.40 7.15
C HIS A 54 15.97 13.88 7.49
N GLU A 55 16.07 14.75 6.49
CA GLU A 55 16.14 16.19 6.70
C GLU A 55 14.90 16.74 7.41
N SER A 56 13.71 16.32 6.97
CA SER A 56 12.44 16.68 7.61
C SER A 56 12.37 16.23 9.06
N MET A 57 12.83 15.01 9.36
CA MET A 57 12.85 14.49 10.73
C MET A 57 13.87 15.21 11.63
N ARG A 58 15.04 15.60 11.08
CA ARG A 58 16.01 16.44 11.81
C ARG A 58 15.43 17.81 12.13
N ALA A 59 14.80 18.45 11.14
CA ALA A 59 14.12 19.73 11.34
C ALA A 59 13.00 19.62 12.39
N LEU A 60 12.18 18.56 12.34
CA LEU A 60 11.14 18.30 13.33
C LEU A 60 11.70 18.13 14.75
N ALA A 61 12.78 17.36 14.89
CA ALA A 61 13.44 17.16 16.19
C ALA A 61 13.96 18.47 16.78
N LEU A 62 14.62 19.31 15.96
CA LEU A 62 15.09 20.64 16.39
C LEU A 62 13.92 21.52 16.85
N ARG A 63 12.83 21.59 16.06
CA ARG A 63 11.65 22.38 16.41
C ARG A 63 10.95 21.88 17.68
N LEU A 64 10.86 20.57 17.88
CA LEU A 64 10.31 20.00 19.11
C LEU A 64 11.18 20.33 20.32
N ALA A 65 12.51 20.31 20.17
CA ALA A 65 13.41 20.68 21.24
C ALA A 65 13.27 22.16 21.63
N GLU A 66 13.23 23.06 20.64
CA GLU A 66 12.98 24.49 20.82
C GLU A 66 11.64 24.75 21.53
N ALA A 67 10.55 24.13 21.06
CA ALA A 67 9.21 24.38 21.56
C ALA A 67 8.93 23.81 22.95
N THR A 68 9.58 22.70 23.31
CA THR A 68 9.31 21.99 24.58
C THR A 68 10.38 22.21 25.65
N GLY A 69 11.55 22.73 25.28
CA GLY A 69 12.73 22.79 26.14
C GLY A 69 13.27 21.41 26.53
N ARG A 70 12.82 20.34 25.85
CA ARG A 70 13.24 18.95 26.13
C ARG A 70 14.09 18.42 24.99
N TYR A 71 14.98 17.49 25.30
CA TYR A 71 15.74 16.77 24.28
C TYR A 71 14.81 15.99 23.35
N ALA A 72 14.96 16.21 22.05
CA ALA A 72 14.35 15.46 20.98
C ALA A 72 15.41 15.04 19.96
N ALA A 73 15.30 13.81 19.45
CA ALA A 73 16.25 13.24 18.50
C ALA A 73 15.50 12.68 17.28
N ALA A 74 16.04 12.94 16.09
CA ALA A 74 15.59 12.27 14.88
C ALA A 74 16.11 10.83 14.85
N GLY A 75 15.30 9.90 14.35
CA GLY A 75 15.66 8.51 14.14
C GLY A 75 15.01 7.98 12.86
N GLY A 76 15.46 6.79 12.43
CA GLY A 76 14.88 6.03 11.32
C GLY A 76 14.25 4.73 11.77
N ALA A 77 13.65 3.99 10.84
CA ALA A 77 13.13 2.66 11.09
C ALA A 77 14.27 1.63 11.19
N TRP A 78 14.10 0.60 12.03
CA TRP A 78 15.10 -0.46 12.21
C TRP A 78 15.53 -1.15 10.89
N PRO A 79 14.65 -1.38 9.90
CA PRO A 79 15.05 -2.01 8.63
C PRO A 79 15.95 -1.13 7.73
N GLU A 80 15.96 0.19 7.91
CA GLU A 80 16.88 1.08 7.18
C GLU A 80 18.34 0.76 7.50
N VAL A 81 18.63 0.28 8.72
CA VAL A 81 19.98 -0.14 9.14
C VAL A 81 20.50 -1.32 8.29
N PHE A 82 19.61 -2.08 7.66
CA PHE A 82 19.93 -3.23 6.82
C PHE A 82 19.67 -2.98 5.34
N ASP A 83 19.44 -1.73 4.93
CA ASP A 83 19.05 -1.37 3.55
C ASP A 83 17.81 -2.14 3.06
N VAL A 84 16.89 -2.46 3.97
CA VAL A 84 15.65 -3.16 3.64
C VAL A 84 14.53 -2.13 3.51
N PRO A 85 14.00 -1.90 2.29
CA PRO A 85 12.88 -0.98 2.10
C PRO A 85 11.64 -1.56 2.78
N MET A 86 10.91 -0.70 3.50
CA MET A 86 9.62 -1.05 4.08
C MET A 86 8.49 -0.44 3.27
N SER A 87 7.50 -1.25 2.92
CA SER A 87 6.19 -0.76 2.49
C SER A 87 5.12 -1.29 3.42
N ALA A 88 4.18 -0.42 3.80
CA ALA A 88 2.99 -0.80 4.56
C ALA A 88 1.79 -1.12 3.65
N HIS A 89 1.88 -0.74 2.36
CA HIS A 89 0.76 -0.76 1.43
C HIS A 89 0.99 -1.82 0.33
N PHE A 90 0.69 -3.08 0.65
CA PHE A 90 0.64 -4.13 -0.37
C PHE A 90 -0.63 -3.98 -1.21
N LEU A 91 -0.47 -3.78 -2.51
CA LEU A 91 -1.55 -3.48 -3.47
C LEU A 91 -1.49 -4.45 -4.66
N GLY A 92 -2.56 -4.51 -5.45
CA GLY A 92 -2.56 -5.22 -6.74
C GLY A 92 -2.64 -6.74 -6.67
N GLY A 93 -3.20 -7.31 -5.60
CA GLY A 93 -3.45 -8.76 -5.49
C GLY A 93 -4.58 -9.27 -6.39
N ALA A 94 -5.49 -8.39 -6.81
CA ALA A 94 -6.62 -8.69 -7.68
C ALA A 94 -6.91 -7.48 -8.58
N PRO A 95 -5.96 -7.09 -9.46
CA PRO A 95 -6.02 -5.83 -10.19
C PRO A 95 -7.18 -5.81 -11.18
N ILE A 96 -7.74 -4.61 -11.37
CA ILE A 96 -8.72 -4.32 -12.43
C ILE A 96 -8.05 -4.52 -13.79
N SER A 97 -8.74 -5.21 -14.69
CA SER A 97 -8.32 -5.44 -16.07
C SER A 97 -9.45 -5.33 -17.09
N ASP A 98 -9.06 -5.30 -18.36
CA ASP A 98 -9.93 -5.36 -19.53
C ASP A 98 -10.31 -6.81 -19.93
N SER A 99 -9.56 -7.81 -19.44
CA SER A 99 -9.80 -9.22 -19.73
C SER A 99 -9.38 -10.14 -18.58
N PRO A 100 -9.90 -11.38 -18.51
CA PRO A 100 -9.43 -12.39 -17.57
C PRO A 100 -7.98 -12.85 -17.80
N LYS A 101 -7.36 -12.49 -18.94
CA LYS A 101 -5.96 -12.84 -19.24
C LYS A 101 -4.95 -11.89 -18.60
N THR A 102 -5.39 -10.67 -18.29
CA THR A 102 -4.53 -9.54 -17.88
C THR A 102 -4.79 -9.09 -16.43
N GLY A 103 -5.78 -9.67 -15.75
CA GLY A 103 -6.07 -9.36 -14.34
C GLY A 103 -7.16 -10.24 -13.77
N VAL A 104 -7.70 -9.84 -12.61
CA VAL A 104 -8.57 -10.70 -11.78
C VAL A 104 -10.01 -10.21 -11.77
N ILE A 105 -10.22 -8.89 -11.77
CA ILE A 105 -11.54 -8.29 -11.73
C ILE A 105 -11.76 -7.37 -12.94
N ASP A 106 -13.01 -7.23 -13.36
CA ASP A 106 -13.40 -6.26 -14.38
C ASP A 106 -13.46 -4.82 -13.82
N GLN A 107 -13.74 -3.85 -14.70
CA GLN A 107 -13.87 -2.44 -14.36
C GLN A 107 -15.00 -2.10 -13.35
N TYR A 108 -15.86 -3.06 -13.04
CA TYR A 108 -16.93 -2.94 -12.05
C TYR A 108 -16.62 -3.71 -10.76
N HIS A 109 -15.35 -4.09 -10.57
CA HIS A 109 -14.86 -4.84 -9.41
C HIS A 109 -15.45 -6.24 -9.27
N ARG A 110 -15.96 -6.83 -10.36
CA ARG A 110 -16.48 -8.20 -10.35
C ARG A 110 -15.38 -9.18 -10.77
N LEU A 111 -15.28 -10.31 -10.07
CA LEU A 111 -14.36 -11.39 -10.42
C LEU A 111 -14.70 -11.92 -11.81
N TRP A 112 -13.70 -12.07 -12.68
CA TRP A 112 -13.91 -12.65 -14.01
C TRP A 112 -14.46 -14.07 -13.91
N GLY A 113 -15.52 -14.39 -14.67
CA GLY A 113 -16.20 -15.69 -14.64
C GLY A 113 -17.14 -15.90 -13.45
N TYR A 114 -17.11 -15.00 -12.46
CA TYR A 114 -17.93 -15.09 -11.25
C TYR A 114 -18.49 -13.70 -10.87
N PRO A 115 -19.42 -13.13 -11.67
CA PRO A 115 -19.85 -11.75 -11.50
C PRO A 115 -20.59 -11.45 -10.18
N GLY A 116 -20.99 -12.50 -9.44
CA GLY A 116 -21.55 -12.38 -8.09
C GLY A 116 -20.51 -12.21 -6.98
N ILE A 117 -19.21 -12.32 -7.27
CA ILE A 117 -18.11 -12.08 -6.34
C ILE A 117 -17.43 -10.76 -6.70
N SER A 118 -17.17 -9.91 -5.72
CA SER A 118 -16.51 -8.61 -5.93
C SER A 118 -15.35 -8.38 -4.97
N VAL A 119 -14.34 -7.64 -5.44
CA VAL A 119 -13.16 -7.26 -4.65
C VAL A 119 -13.07 -5.73 -4.59
N VAL A 120 -13.15 -5.18 -3.38
CA VAL A 120 -13.27 -3.73 -3.16
C VAL A 120 -12.34 -3.30 -2.03
N ASP A 121 -11.04 -3.34 -2.31
CA ASP A 121 -9.96 -2.96 -1.40
C ASP A 121 -8.68 -2.59 -2.17
N GLY A 122 -7.53 -2.51 -1.48
CA GLY A 122 -6.24 -2.23 -2.11
C GLY A 122 -5.76 -3.29 -3.10
N ALA A 123 -6.33 -4.50 -3.13
CA ALA A 123 -5.99 -5.52 -4.11
C ALA A 123 -6.46 -5.13 -5.52
N ALA A 124 -7.52 -4.32 -5.63
CA ALA A 124 -8.05 -3.82 -6.90
C ALA A 124 -7.15 -2.77 -7.57
N ILE A 125 -6.25 -2.13 -6.83
CA ILE A 125 -5.37 -1.08 -7.36
C ILE A 125 -4.38 -1.68 -8.37
N SER A 126 -4.49 -1.25 -9.63
CA SER A 126 -3.72 -1.80 -10.76
C SER A 126 -2.30 -1.23 -10.92
N ALA A 127 -1.95 -0.15 -10.20
CA ALA A 127 -0.65 0.51 -10.35
C ALA A 127 -0.20 1.19 -9.04
N ASN A 128 1.10 1.42 -8.91
CA ASN A 128 1.65 2.15 -7.78
C ASN A 128 1.17 3.62 -7.81
N LEU A 129 0.55 4.07 -6.72
CA LEU A 129 0.03 5.44 -6.59
C LEU A 129 1.10 6.44 -6.14
N GLY A 130 2.24 5.97 -5.62
CA GLY A 130 3.30 6.80 -5.03
C GLY A 130 2.92 7.53 -3.73
N VAL A 131 1.65 7.41 -3.29
CA VAL A 131 1.06 8.07 -2.13
C VAL A 131 0.11 7.13 -1.38
N ASN A 132 -0.44 7.60 -0.24
CA ASN A 132 -1.30 6.80 0.62
C ASN A 132 -2.55 6.34 -0.15
N PRO A 133 -2.85 5.03 -0.19
CA PRO A 133 -3.88 4.49 -1.07
C PRO A 133 -5.31 4.67 -0.53
N SER A 134 -5.49 5.08 0.73
CA SER A 134 -6.80 5.05 1.41
C SER A 134 -7.89 5.78 0.63
N LEU A 135 -7.64 7.01 0.18
CA LEU A 135 -8.63 7.79 -0.57
C LEU A 135 -8.88 7.22 -1.96
N THR A 136 -7.89 6.62 -2.60
CA THR A 136 -8.07 5.93 -3.88
C THR A 136 -8.92 4.66 -3.72
N ILE A 137 -8.69 3.90 -2.65
CA ILE A 137 -9.52 2.73 -2.31
C ILE A 137 -10.96 3.17 -2.08
N THR A 138 -11.17 4.24 -1.30
CA THR A 138 -12.51 4.80 -1.07
C THR A 138 -13.16 5.24 -2.38
N ALA A 139 -12.46 5.99 -3.23
CA ALA A 139 -13.01 6.45 -4.51
C ALA A 139 -13.37 5.29 -5.45
N GLN A 140 -12.53 4.26 -5.54
CA GLN A 140 -12.82 3.06 -6.32
C GLN A 140 -14.01 2.28 -5.74
N ALA A 141 -14.09 2.17 -4.42
CA ALA A 141 -15.21 1.52 -3.74
C ALA A 141 -16.53 2.24 -4.01
N GLU A 142 -16.56 3.57 -3.83
CA GLU A 142 -17.75 4.39 -4.10
C GLU A 142 -18.17 4.27 -5.57
N ARG A 143 -17.21 4.32 -6.50
CA ARG A 143 -17.49 4.11 -7.92
C ARG A 143 -18.04 2.72 -8.19
N ALA A 144 -17.46 1.65 -7.63
CA ALA A 144 -17.97 0.30 -7.82
C ALA A 144 -19.41 0.16 -7.31
N MET A 145 -19.70 0.76 -6.15
CA MET A 145 -21.02 0.74 -5.53
C MET A 145 -22.04 1.60 -6.26
N SER A 146 -21.63 2.68 -6.94
CA SER A 146 -22.56 3.50 -7.74
C SER A 146 -23.13 2.76 -8.95
N TYR A 147 -22.46 1.70 -9.42
CA TYR A 147 -22.97 0.80 -10.46
C TYR A 147 -23.67 -0.45 -9.90
N TRP A 148 -23.74 -0.59 -8.57
CA TRP A 148 -24.36 -1.75 -7.96
C TRP A 148 -25.88 -1.69 -8.16
N PRO A 149 -26.52 -2.76 -8.67
CA PRO A 149 -27.96 -2.75 -8.83
C PRO A 149 -28.68 -2.61 -7.49
N ARG A 150 -29.72 -1.78 -7.46
CA ARG A 150 -30.64 -1.77 -6.34
C ARG A 150 -31.38 -3.10 -6.26
N ARG A 151 -31.78 -3.48 -5.05
CA ARG A 151 -32.51 -4.72 -4.83
C ARG A 151 -33.77 -4.76 -5.70
N GLY A 152 -33.87 -5.80 -6.54
CA GLY A 152 -35.01 -6.00 -7.43
C GLY A 152 -34.93 -5.26 -8.77
N GLU A 153 -33.89 -4.44 -8.98
CA GLU A 153 -33.65 -3.79 -10.27
C GLU A 153 -32.72 -4.64 -11.15
N PRO A 154 -32.86 -4.57 -12.48
CA PRO A 154 -31.92 -5.17 -13.40
C PRO A 154 -30.50 -4.64 -13.18
N ASP A 155 -29.49 -5.49 -13.35
CA ASP A 155 -28.09 -5.08 -13.31
C ASP A 155 -27.76 -4.22 -14.55
N PRO A 156 -27.43 -2.92 -14.39
CA PRO A 156 -27.12 -2.06 -15.53
C PRO A 156 -25.72 -2.32 -16.11
N ARG A 157 -24.88 -3.11 -15.43
CA ARG A 157 -23.51 -3.39 -15.86
C ARG A 157 -23.53 -4.41 -17.01
N PRO A 158 -22.71 -4.23 -18.06
CA PRO A 158 -22.57 -5.21 -19.13
C PRO A 158 -22.19 -6.60 -18.61
N ALA A 159 -22.61 -7.65 -19.33
CA ALA A 159 -22.09 -8.99 -19.12
C ALA A 159 -20.56 -8.99 -19.34
N GLN A 160 -19.86 -9.81 -18.57
CA GLN A 160 -18.44 -10.05 -18.81
C GLN A 160 -18.27 -10.74 -20.18
N GLN A 161 -17.25 -10.31 -20.92
CA GLN A 161 -16.85 -10.91 -22.20
C GLN A 161 -15.84 -12.04 -21.99
#